data_AF-B6K6W2-F1
#
_entry.id   AF-B6K6W2-F1
#
_cell.length_a   1.000
_cell.length_b   1.000
_cell.length_c   1.000
_cell.angle_alpha   90.00
_cell.angle_beta   90.00
_cell.angle_gamma   90.00
#
_symmetry.space_group_name_H-M   'P 1'
#
loop_
_entity.id
_entity.type
_entity.pdbx_description
1 polymer ?
#
loop_
_entity_poly.entity_id
_entity_poly.type
_entity_poly.pdbx_seq_one_letter_code
_entity_poly.pdbx_strand_id
1 'polypeptide(L)'
;MVFLNLSEIEPASSSNANSIVRWFKRLHHRNQKQVQEQIFGRPLQYVVNISSVALFVKSEDNRRVLYGHVPTIVAKCGYYLKQNATNVKGIFRINGSSKRIRKLEAIFNSAPSYGRDVDWSEFTVHDAATILRQFLKSLPERVIPSEHYFAFRQVMLLTGTSDENKILMLERLMDLLPRANHYVLLYILDLLSVFALKASRTLMTARNLAAIFQPGVCSHPSHDNIPEEYFASQELLLFLIKHQEHFLRPRTELSKVSHRKLTEIVTKPHCLEQTAPVTIIPLHRLRRHPTVPSKKTSLSKATVDAKPSHRVFRSKSLNLRLGKRSADRNAEAPL
;
A
#
# COMPACT_ATOMS: atom_id res chain seq x y z
N MET A 1 -9.20 -23.59 27.40
CA MET A 1 -10.13 -24.26 28.34
C MET A 1 -9.80 -23.73 29.73
N VAL A 2 -10.61 -22.81 30.25
CA VAL A 2 -10.54 -22.33 31.64
C VAL A 2 -11.99 -22.21 32.09
N PHE A 3 -12.42 -23.16 32.91
CA PHE A 3 -13.75 -23.12 33.52
C PHE A 3 -13.67 -22.25 34.77
N LEU A 4 -14.53 -21.24 34.87
CA LEU A 4 -14.85 -20.60 36.15
C LEU A 4 -16.22 -21.11 36.57
N ASN A 5 -16.29 -21.72 37.76
CA ASN A 5 -17.52 -22.31 38.30
C ASN A 5 -18.57 -21.24 38.53
N LEU A 6 -19.78 -21.49 38.03
CA LEU A 6 -20.99 -20.70 38.29
C LEU A 6 -21.84 -21.42 39.35
N SER A 7 -21.34 -21.49 40.57
CA SER A 7 -22.02 -22.19 41.67
C SER A 7 -21.65 -21.67 43.06
N GLU A 8 -21.53 -20.36 43.25
CA GLU A 8 -21.46 -19.71 44.58
C GLU A 8 -21.67 -18.19 44.47
N ILE A 9 -22.93 -17.76 44.30
CA ILE A 9 -23.35 -16.37 44.51
C ILE A 9 -24.71 -16.40 45.22
N GLU A 10 -24.75 -15.95 46.47
CA GLU A 10 -26.01 -15.79 47.22
C GLU A 10 -26.95 -14.76 46.55
N PRO A 11 -28.28 -14.90 46.70
CA PRO A 11 -29.26 -14.08 45.98
C PRO A 11 -29.34 -12.64 46.52
N ALA A 12 -28.46 -11.77 46.05
CA ALA A 12 -28.60 -10.32 46.21
C ALA A 12 -29.90 -9.81 45.55
N SER A 13 -30.54 -8.83 46.17
CA SER A 13 -31.95 -8.47 45.94
C SER A 13 -32.35 -8.19 44.48
N SER A 14 -33.63 -8.48 44.18
CA SER A 14 -34.25 -8.48 42.85
C SER A 14 -34.27 -7.15 42.10
N SER A 15 -33.80 -6.05 42.71
CA SER A 15 -33.61 -4.76 42.05
C SER A 15 -32.38 -4.73 41.14
N ASN A 16 -31.32 -5.49 41.47
CA ASN A 16 -30.02 -5.36 40.81
C ASN A 16 -29.85 -6.21 39.54
N ALA A 17 -30.50 -7.37 39.44
CA ALA A 17 -30.47 -8.19 38.22
C ALA A 17 -30.98 -7.41 36.99
N ASN A 18 -32.04 -6.60 37.17
CA ASN A 18 -32.59 -5.74 36.13
C ASN A 18 -31.66 -4.55 35.77
N SER A 19 -30.83 -4.07 36.69
CA SER A 19 -29.86 -3.00 36.42
C SER A 19 -28.69 -3.54 35.57
N ILE A 20 -28.18 -4.72 35.92
CA ILE A 20 -27.08 -5.43 35.26
C ILE A 20 -27.47 -5.85 33.85
N VAL A 21 -28.63 -6.47 33.63
CA VAL A 21 -29.09 -6.85 32.27
C VAL A 21 -29.29 -5.63 31.38
N ARG A 22 -29.80 -4.50 31.91
CA ARG A 22 -29.86 -3.24 31.16
C ARG A 22 -28.48 -2.63 30.91
N TRP A 23 -27.52 -2.78 31.81
CA TRP A 23 -26.13 -2.38 31.61
C TRP A 23 -25.48 -3.20 30.50
N PHE A 24 -25.57 -4.53 30.52
CA PHE A 24 -25.09 -5.41 29.46
C PHE A 24 -25.76 -5.12 28.11
N LYS A 25 -27.08 -4.96 28.05
CA LYS A 25 -27.78 -4.60 26.79
C LYS A 25 -27.30 -3.24 26.25
N ARG A 26 -27.13 -2.23 27.11
CA ARG A 26 -26.59 -0.90 26.71
C ARG A 26 -25.12 -0.97 26.31
N LEU A 27 -24.31 -1.81 26.96
CA LEU A 27 -22.92 -2.07 26.60
C LEU A 27 -22.84 -2.74 25.23
N HIS A 28 -23.62 -3.80 24.99
CA HIS A 28 -23.68 -4.48 23.69
C HIS A 28 -24.17 -3.54 22.58
N HIS A 29 -25.20 -2.72 22.80
CA HIS A 29 -25.63 -1.72 21.82
C HIS A 29 -24.57 -0.63 21.55
N ARG A 30 -23.91 -0.10 22.60
CA ARG A 30 -22.79 0.84 22.42
C ARG A 30 -21.64 0.20 21.66
N ASN A 31 -21.26 -1.02 22.01
CA ASN A 31 -20.16 -1.76 21.40
C ASN A 31 -20.48 -2.13 19.95
N GLN A 32 -21.71 -2.57 19.64
CA GLN A 32 -22.16 -2.79 18.26
C GLN A 32 -22.14 -1.50 17.43
N LYS A 33 -22.66 -0.38 17.96
CA LYS A 33 -22.64 0.89 17.23
C LYS A 33 -21.22 1.43 17.00
N GLN A 34 -20.36 1.32 18.01
CA GLN A 34 -18.95 1.73 17.94
C GLN A 34 -18.13 0.83 16.99
N VAL A 35 -18.38 -0.48 16.98
CA VAL A 35 -17.81 -1.41 16.00
C VAL A 35 -18.29 -1.07 14.58
N GLN A 36 -19.54 -0.67 14.41
CA GLN A 36 -20.10 -0.36 13.09
C GLN A 36 -19.41 0.84 12.43
N GLU A 37 -19.08 1.89 13.18
CA GLU A 37 -18.59 3.18 12.64
C GLU A 37 -17.04 3.28 12.51
N GLN A 38 -16.26 2.31 13.00
CA GLN A 38 -14.79 2.36 12.94
C GLN A 38 -14.21 2.19 11.51
N ILE A 39 -13.03 2.76 11.22
CA ILE A 39 -12.35 2.63 9.92
C ILE A 39 -11.29 1.52 9.87
N PHE A 40 -10.67 1.17 11.00
CA PHE A 40 -9.65 0.11 11.05
C PHE A 40 -10.30 -1.27 10.95
N GLY A 41 -9.67 -2.20 10.22
CA GLY A 41 -10.24 -3.53 9.97
C GLY A 41 -11.40 -3.56 8.96
N ARG A 42 -11.69 -2.46 8.25
CA ARG A 42 -12.79 -2.37 7.28
C ARG A 42 -12.30 -2.37 5.82
N PRO A 43 -13.10 -2.87 4.86
CA PRO A 43 -12.77 -2.80 3.44
C PRO A 43 -12.52 -1.37 2.98
N LEU A 44 -11.55 -1.16 2.09
CA LEU A 44 -11.11 0.18 1.70
C LEU A 44 -12.24 1.04 1.11
N GLN A 45 -13.13 0.42 0.31
CA GLN A 45 -14.30 1.10 -0.26
C GLN A 45 -15.28 1.60 0.82
N TYR A 46 -15.46 0.85 1.91
CA TYR A 46 -16.28 1.29 3.05
C TYR A 46 -15.66 2.53 3.71
N VAL A 47 -14.35 2.50 3.98
CA VAL A 47 -13.64 3.62 4.60
C VAL A 47 -13.74 4.89 3.74
N VAL A 48 -13.58 4.77 2.42
CA VAL A 48 -13.72 5.93 1.50
C VAL A 48 -15.14 6.52 1.52
N ASN A 49 -16.18 5.69 1.68
CA ASN A 49 -17.57 6.17 1.74
C ASN A 49 -17.86 6.99 3.00
N ILE A 50 -17.32 6.60 4.18
CA ILE A 50 -17.58 7.29 5.45
C ILE A 50 -16.55 8.36 5.80
N SER A 51 -15.32 8.26 5.30
CA SER A 51 -14.19 9.11 5.67
C SER A 51 -13.20 9.27 4.53
N SER A 52 -13.46 10.22 3.63
CA SER A 52 -12.55 10.54 2.53
C SER A 52 -12.29 12.04 2.35
N VAL A 53 -11.20 12.33 1.65
CA VAL A 53 -10.80 13.67 1.20
C VAL A 53 -10.52 13.64 -0.29
N ALA A 54 -11.00 14.64 -1.01
CA ALA A 54 -10.76 14.84 -2.42
C ALA A 54 -9.28 15.19 -2.69
N LEU A 55 -8.67 14.47 -3.63
CA LEU A 55 -7.36 14.77 -4.21
C LEU A 55 -7.52 15.67 -5.43
N PHE A 56 -6.70 16.71 -5.52
CA PHE A 56 -6.69 17.63 -6.67
C PHE A 56 -5.32 17.66 -7.32
N VAL A 57 -5.27 17.37 -8.62
CA VAL A 57 -4.06 17.54 -9.44
C VAL A 57 -4.13 18.90 -10.14
N LYS A 58 -2.96 19.51 -10.33
CA LYS A 58 -2.80 20.79 -11.02
C LYS A 58 -2.55 20.52 -12.51
N SER A 59 -3.45 21.00 -13.37
CA SER A 59 -3.29 20.96 -14.83
C SER A 59 -2.22 21.95 -15.31
N GLU A 60 -1.82 21.83 -16.57
CA GLU A 60 -0.91 22.75 -17.26
C GLU A 60 -1.45 24.20 -17.22
N ASP A 61 -2.76 24.38 -17.45
CA ASP A 61 -3.50 25.66 -17.34
C ASP A 61 -3.62 26.21 -15.92
N ASN A 62 -2.82 25.74 -14.95
CA ASN A 62 -2.85 26.12 -13.54
C ASN A 62 -4.17 25.77 -12.79
N ARG A 63 -5.20 25.25 -13.50
CA ARG A 63 -6.48 24.76 -12.97
C ARG A 63 -6.31 23.54 -12.07
N ARG A 64 -7.17 23.38 -11.07
CA ARG A 64 -7.22 22.18 -10.21
C ARG A 64 -8.31 21.25 -10.70
N VAL A 65 -7.93 20.05 -11.09
CA VAL A 65 -8.84 18.97 -11.52
C VAL A 65 -9.00 17.99 -10.36
N LEU A 66 -10.24 17.58 -10.07
CA LEU A 66 -10.50 16.51 -9.12
C LEU A 66 -9.91 15.21 -9.67
N TYR A 67 -8.96 14.64 -8.95
CA TYR A 67 -8.28 13.41 -9.37
C TYR A 67 -8.99 12.16 -8.85
N GLY A 68 -9.41 12.19 -7.58
CA GLY A 68 -10.03 11.05 -6.90
C GLY A 68 -10.30 11.34 -5.43
N HIS A 69 -10.65 10.29 -4.68
CA HIS A 69 -10.86 10.34 -3.23
C HIS A 69 -10.01 9.28 -2.54
N VAL A 70 -9.43 9.61 -1.38
CA VAL A 70 -8.68 8.68 -0.53
C VAL A 70 -9.12 8.82 0.93
N PRO A 71 -8.90 7.82 1.80
CA PRO A 71 -9.26 7.90 3.21
C PRO A 71 -8.68 9.12 3.92
N THR A 72 -9.44 9.73 4.83
CA THR A 72 -8.98 10.90 5.61
C THR A 72 -7.65 10.64 6.31
N ILE A 73 -7.49 9.47 6.91
CA ILE A 73 -6.24 9.03 7.57
C ILE A 73 -5.04 9.04 6.62
N VAL A 74 -5.20 8.54 5.39
CA VAL A 74 -4.14 8.51 4.35
C VAL A 74 -3.77 9.94 3.96
N ALA A 75 -4.77 10.78 3.65
CA ALA A 75 -4.57 12.18 3.27
C ALA A 75 -3.91 13.02 4.38
N LYS A 76 -4.38 12.88 5.63
CA LYS A 76 -3.90 13.66 6.78
C LYS A 76 -2.49 13.25 7.21
N CYS A 77 -2.23 11.95 7.35
CA CYS A 77 -0.89 11.46 7.68
C CYS A 77 0.10 11.81 6.57
N GLY A 78 -0.24 11.53 5.30
CA GLY A 78 0.64 11.83 4.16
C GLY A 78 0.97 13.32 4.03
N TYR A 79 0.00 14.21 4.22
CA TYR A 79 0.24 15.66 4.24
C TYR A 79 1.15 16.08 5.41
N TYR A 80 0.84 15.67 6.64
CA TYR A 80 1.64 16.02 7.82
C TYR A 80 3.09 15.52 7.70
N LEU A 81 3.29 14.30 7.18
CA LEU A 81 4.61 13.71 6.94
C LEU A 81 5.40 14.48 5.87
N LYS A 82 4.78 14.86 4.75
CA LYS A 82 5.47 15.62 3.68
C LYS A 82 5.95 16.99 4.17
N GLN A 83 5.20 17.65 5.04
CA GLN A 83 5.59 18.96 5.57
C GLN A 83 6.68 18.87 6.64
N ASN A 84 6.62 17.88 7.55
CA ASN A 84 7.42 17.88 8.78
C ASN A 84 8.54 16.81 8.83
N ALA A 85 8.48 15.76 8.00
CA ALA A 85 9.34 14.58 8.17
C ALA A 85 10.43 14.42 7.09
N THR A 86 10.48 15.27 6.07
CA THR A 86 11.39 15.12 4.90
C THR A 86 12.88 15.29 5.22
N ASN A 87 13.23 15.70 6.44
CA ASN A 87 14.61 15.77 6.96
C ASN A 87 14.85 14.84 8.15
N VAL A 88 13.89 13.98 8.52
CA VAL A 88 13.95 13.13 9.72
C VAL A 88 14.58 11.79 9.39
N LYS A 89 15.71 11.49 10.04
CA LYS A 89 16.44 10.22 9.90
C LYS A 89 15.57 9.03 10.35
N GLY A 90 15.53 7.97 9.54
CA GLY A 90 14.81 6.74 9.88
C GLY A 90 13.28 6.88 9.94
N ILE A 91 12.70 7.90 9.32
CA ILE A 91 11.24 8.02 9.17
C ILE A 91 10.66 6.75 8.50
N PHE A 92 9.46 6.34 8.91
CA PHE A 92 8.83 5.04 8.62
C PHE A 92 9.53 3.78 9.18
N ARG A 93 10.84 3.78 9.40
CA ARG A 93 11.54 2.67 10.08
C ARG A 93 11.33 2.71 11.60
N ILE A 94 11.44 3.90 12.20
CA ILE A 94 11.26 4.10 13.64
C ILE A 94 9.76 4.16 13.96
N ASN A 95 9.34 3.39 14.97
CA ASN A 95 7.95 3.38 15.47
C ASN A 95 7.67 4.56 16.40
N GLY A 96 6.44 5.06 16.37
CA GLY A 96 5.93 6.02 17.35
C GLY A 96 5.63 5.39 18.71
N SER A 97 5.12 6.21 19.65
CA SER A 97 4.71 5.77 20.98
C SER A 97 3.39 5.00 20.91
N SER A 98 3.35 3.77 21.42
CA SER A 98 2.14 2.94 21.49
C SER A 98 0.97 3.58 22.25
N LYS A 99 1.22 4.57 23.13
CA LYS A 99 0.16 5.37 23.77
C LYS A 99 -0.45 6.37 22.79
N ARG A 100 0.38 7.10 22.05
CA ARG A 100 -0.06 8.11 21.07
C ARG A 100 -0.65 7.49 19.80
N ILE A 101 -0.11 6.36 19.35
CA ILE A 101 -0.66 5.57 18.23
C ILE A 101 -2.11 5.14 18.53
N ARG A 102 -2.38 4.58 19.73
CA ARG A 102 -3.76 4.26 20.16
C ARG A 102 -4.67 5.48 20.25
N LYS A 103 -4.14 6.66 20.64
CA LYS A 103 -4.89 7.92 20.62
C LYS A 103 -5.23 8.36 19.18
N LEU A 104 -4.28 8.26 18.24
CA LEU A 104 -4.54 8.54 16.81
C LEU A 104 -5.56 7.57 16.22
N GLU A 105 -5.45 6.27 16.52
CA GLU A 105 -6.40 5.25 16.09
C GLU A 105 -7.83 5.57 16.58
N ALA A 106 -7.98 5.94 17.85
CA ALA A 106 -9.25 6.38 18.40
C ALA A 106 -9.78 7.63 17.68
N ILE A 107 -8.94 8.64 17.41
CA ILE A 107 -9.32 9.86 16.68
C ILE A 107 -9.81 9.52 15.25
N PHE A 108 -9.10 8.66 14.53
CA PHE A 108 -9.47 8.28 13.16
C PHE A 108 -10.69 7.35 13.09
N ASN A 109 -10.99 6.57 14.15
CA ASN A 109 -12.21 5.78 14.28
C ASN A 109 -13.42 6.59 14.80
N SER A 110 -13.23 7.80 15.30
CA SER A 110 -14.32 8.58 15.91
C SER A 110 -15.16 9.32 14.88
N ALA A 111 -16.42 8.90 14.73
CA ALA A 111 -17.43 9.67 14.02
C ALA A 111 -17.78 10.97 14.76
N PRO A 112 -18.25 12.03 14.05
CA PRO A 112 -18.35 12.14 12.60
C PRO A 112 -17.07 12.69 11.96
N SER A 113 -16.06 13.10 12.74
CA SER A 113 -14.91 13.82 12.18
C SER A 113 -13.94 12.90 11.46
N TYR A 114 -13.73 11.68 11.95
CA TYR A 114 -12.76 10.69 11.46
C TYR A 114 -11.35 11.29 11.23
N GLY A 115 -10.93 12.16 12.15
CA GLY A 115 -9.64 12.87 12.09
C GLY A 115 -9.56 13.96 11.00
N ARG A 116 -10.68 14.44 10.45
CA ARG A 116 -10.70 15.61 9.53
C ARG A 116 -10.16 16.89 10.17
N ASP A 117 -10.19 16.96 11.50
CA ASP A 117 -9.81 18.05 12.38
C ASP A 117 -8.66 17.67 13.34
N VAL A 118 -7.95 16.57 13.08
CA VAL A 118 -6.84 16.10 13.93
C VAL A 118 -5.81 17.20 14.18
N ASP A 119 -5.63 17.56 15.45
CA ASP A 119 -4.51 18.38 15.91
C ASP A 119 -3.26 17.50 15.97
N TRP A 120 -2.17 18.00 15.39
CA TRP A 120 -0.87 17.33 15.37
C TRP A 120 0.07 17.80 16.47
N SER A 121 -0.30 18.81 17.28
CA SER A 121 0.56 19.38 18.33
C SER A 121 1.05 18.33 19.34
N GLU A 122 0.20 17.35 19.67
CA GLU A 122 0.49 16.26 20.61
C GLU A 122 1.23 15.06 19.98
N PHE A 123 1.45 15.05 18.66
CA PHE A 123 1.88 13.87 17.91
C PHE A 123 3.18 14.12 17.13
N THR A 124 4.05 13.12 17.10
CA THR A 124 5.28 13.16 16.31
C THR A 124 5.06 12.60 14.91
N VAL A 125 5.97 12.93 13.99
CA VAL A 125 6.04 12.31 12.66
C VAL A 125 6.20 10.79 12.71
N HIS A 126 6.78 10.22 13.77
CA HIS A 126 6.89 8.77 13.93
C HIS A 126 5.55 8.12 14.28
N ASP A 127 4.70 8.80 15.07
CA ASP A 127 3.34 8.36 15.37
C ASP A 127 2.49 8.37 14.09
N ALA A 128 2.53 9.49 13.34
CA ALA A 128 1.85 9.65 12.05
C ALA A 128 2.30 8.62 11.00
N ALA A 129 3.60 8.36 10.91
CA ALA A 129 4.13 7.33 10.03
C ALA A 129 3.67 5.92 10.43
N THR A 130 3.61 5.64 11.74
CA THR A 130 3.26 4.30 12.25
C THR A 130 1.79 4.00 12.10
N ILE A 131 0.91 4.96 12.44
CA ILE A 131 -0.54 4.76 12.27
C ILE A 131 -0.93 4.61 10.79
N LEU A 132 -0.25 5.30 9.87
CA LEU A 132 -0.44 5.10 8.43
C LEU A 132 -0.07 3.68 7.97
N ARG A 133 1.08 3.14 8.42
CA ARG A 133 1.48 1.75 8.11
C ARG A 133 0.49 0.74 8.70
N GLN A 134 0.06 0.96 9.94
CA GLN A 134 -0.91 0.10 10.62
C GLN A 134 -2.27 0.11 9.93
N PHE A 135 -2.75 1.27 9.50
CA PHE A 135 -4.00 1.38 8.73
C PHE A 135 -3.96 0.51 7.47
N LEU A 136 -2.92 0.67 6.63
CA LEU A 136 -2.78 -0.13 5.40
C LEU A 136 -2.67 -1.64 5.69
N LYS A 137 -1.96 -2.03 6.76
CA LYS A 137 -1.87 -3.43 7.18
C LYS A 137 -3.17 -3.98 7.80
N SER A 138 -4.02 -3.10 8.34
CA SER A 138 -5.31 -3.49 8.97
C SER A 138 -6.44 -3.71 7.97
N LEU A 139 -6.27 -3.31 6.70
CA LEU A 139 -7.27 -3.54 5.68
C LEU A 139 -7.46 -5.06 5.47
N PRO A 140 -8.71 -5.58 5.36
CA PRO A 140 -8.98 -6.99 5.10
C PRO A 140 -8.28 -7.51 3.83
N GLU A 141 -8.22 -6.65 2.81
CA GLU A 141 -7.44 -6.84 1.59
C GLU A 141 -6.38 -5.76 1.48
N ARG A 142 -5.22 -6.08 0.90
CA ARG A 142 -4.13 -5.12 0.73
C ARG A 142 -4.47 -4.11 -0.38
N VAL A 143 -3.71 -3.01 -0.46
CA VAL A 143 -3.98 -1.95 -1.44
C VAL A 143 -4.02 -2.47 -2.88
N ILE A 144 -3.15 -3.43 -3.23
CA ILE A 144 -3.32 -4.30 -4.40
C ILE A 144 -4.07 -5.57 -3.93
N PRO A 145 -5.33 -5.79 -4.34
CA PRO A 145 -6.11 -6.96 -3.95
C PRO A 145 -5.49 -8.28 -4.45
N SER A 146 -5.88 -9.40 -3.81
CA SER A 146 -5.39 -10.75 -4.13
C SER A 146 -5.62 -11.14 -5.59
N GLU A 147 -6.77 -10.78 -6.16
CA GLU A 147 -7.12 -11.05 -7.57
C GLU A 147 -6.13 -10.43 -8.57
N HIS A 148 -5.55 -9.29 -8.23
CA HIS A 148 -4.58 -8.57 -9.07
C HIS A 148 -3.12 -8.88 -8.72
N TYR A 149 -2.85 -9.33 -7.49
CA TYR A 149 -1.51 -9.53 -6.93
C TYR A 149 -0.58 -10.33 -7.86
N PHE A 150 -1.03 -11.49 -8.35
CA PHE A 150 -0.21 -12.34 -9.22
C PHE A 150 0.11 -11.67 -10.55
N ALA A 151 -0.86 -11.00 -11.18
CA ALA A 151 -0.67 -10.29 -12.44
C ALA A 151 0.38 -9.16 -12.31
N PHE A 152 0.30 -8.37 -11.23
CA PHE A 152 1.30 -7.33 -10.94
C PHE A 152 2.70 -7.90 -10.78
N ARG A 153 2.86 -9.03 -10.07
CA ARG A 153 4.19 -9.64 -9.89
C ARG A 153 4.74 -10.29 -11.15
N GLN A 154 3.90 -10.91 -11.98
CA GLN A 154 4.36 -11.57 -13.21
C GLN A 154 5.15 -10.60 -14.11
N VAL A 155 4.78 -9.31 -14.15
CA VAL A 155 5.53 -8.28 -14.89
C VAL A 155 7.00 -8.17 -14.44
N MET A 156 7.29 -8.36 -13.15
CA MET A 156 8.65 -8.33 -12.64
C MET A 156 9.47 -9.57 -13.02
N LEU A 157 8.81 -10.71 -13.21
CA LEU A 157 9.43 -11.99 -13.58
C LEU A 157 9.74 -12.09 -15.08
N LEU A 158 9.21 -11.19 -15.91
CA LEU A 158 9.53 -11.13 -17.34
C LEU A 158 11.00 -10.76 -17.57
N THR A 159 11.77 -11.74 -18.03
CA THR A 159 13.13 -11.58 -18.54
C THR A 159 13.12 -10.96 -19.94
N GLY A 160 14.21 -10.27 -20.32
CA GLY A 160 14.33 -9.60 -21.64
C GLY A 160 13.39 -8.43 -21.90
N THR A 161 12.42 -8.15 -21.03
CA THR A 161 11.45 -7.05 -21.17
C THR A 161 12.00 -5.77 -20.56
N SER A 162 12.01 -4.67 -21.33
CA SER A 162 12.50 -3.36 -20.87
C SER A 162 11.61 -2.73 -19.80
N ASP A 163 12.17 -1.77 -19.05
CA ASP A 163 11.45 -1.08 -17.97
C ASP A 163 10.26 -0.27 -18.52
N GLU A 164 10.34 0.30 -19.71
CA GLU A 164 9.23 1.01 -20.37
C GLU A 164 8.04 0.07 -20.64
N ASN A 165 8.30 -1.15 -21.12
CA ASN A 165 7.26 -2.14 -21.34
C ASN A 165 6.67 -2.63 -20.00
N LYS A 166 7.48 -2.80 -18.96
CA LYS A 166 7.00 -3.12 -17.60
C LYS A 166 6.13 -2.00 -17.03
N ILE A 167 6.49 -0.73 -17.22
CA ILE A 167 5.68 0.43 -16.85
C ILE A 167 4.33 0.38 -17.57
N LEU A 168 4.30 0.19 -18.90
CA LEU A 168 3.04 0.13 -19.67
C LEU A 168 2.13 -1.02 -19.24
N MET A 169 2.71 -2.18 -18.88
CA MET A 169 1.93 -3.30 -18.35
C MET A 169 1.37 -2.99 -16.96
N LEU A 170 2.18 -2.41 -16.06
CA LEU A 170 1.75 -2.04 -14.71
C LEU A 170 0.72 -0.90 -14.71
N GLU A 171 0.82 0.07 -15.62
CA GLU A 171 -0.20 1.11 -15.82
C GLU A 171 -1.56 0.49 -16.19
N ARG A 172 -1.57 -0.46 -17.14
CA ARG A 172 -2.81 -1.18 -17.51
C ARG A 172 -3.37 -2.01 -16.37
N LEU A 173 -2.52 -2.59 -15.51
CA LEU A 173 -2.97 -3.31 -14.32
C LEU A 173 -3.51 -2.36 -13.23
N MET A 174 -2.97 -1.14 -13.13
CA MET A 174 -3.52 -0.09 -12.27
C MET A 174 -4.90 0.40 -12.74
N ASP A 175 -5.11 0.55 -14.05
CA ASP A 175 -6.42 0.88 -14.66
C ASP A 175 -7.53 -0.14 -14.31
N LEU A 176 -7.15 -1.39 -13.99
CA LEU A 176 -8.09 -2.47 -13.62
C LEU A 176 -8.41 -2.52 -12.12
N LEU A 177 -7.67 -1.80 -11.26
CA LEU A 177 -7.91 -1.80 -9.82
C LEU A 177 -9.25 -1.12 -9.46
N PRO A 178 -9.94 -1.54 -8.39
CA PRO A 178 -11.05 -0.78 -7.83
C PRO A 178 -10.65 0.68 -7.56
N ARG A 179 -11.52 1.64 -7.87
CA ARG A 179 -11.18 3.09 -7.84
C ARG A 179 -10.54 3.55 -6.53
N ALA A 180 -11.03 3.08 -5.39
CA ALA A 180 -10.46 3.39 -4.07
C ALA A 180 -9.01 2.89 -3.93
N ASN A 181 -8.76 1.64 -4.34
CA ASN A 181 -7.44 0.99 -4.34
C ASN A 181 -6.47 1.72 -5.28
N HIS A 182 -6.92 2.06 -6.50
CA HIS A 182 -6.15 2.83 -7.47
C HIS A 182 -5.66 4.18 -6.90
N TYR A 183 -6.57 5.00 -6.36
CA TYR A 183 -6.20 6.32 -5.81
C TYR A 183 -5.32 6.22 -4.56
N VAL A 184 -5.53 5.22 -3.71
CA VAL A 184 -4.68 5.01 -2.53
C VAL A 184 -3.29 4.51 -2.94
N LEU A 185 -3.18 3.59 -3.90
CA LEU A 185 -1.90 3.13 -4.42
C LEU A 185 -1.08 4.31 -4.95
N LEU A 186 -1.66 5.12 -5.84
CA LEU A 186 -0.99 6.29 -6.40
C LEU A 186 -0.60 7.33 -5.35
N TYR A 187 -1.48 7.61 -4.37
CA TYR A 187 -1.14 8.51 -3.26
C TYR A 187 0.03 7.99 -2.41
N ILE A 188 0.08 6.67 -2.15
CA ILE A 188 1.20 6.05 -1.42
C ILE A 188 2.48 6.08 -2.25
N LEU A 189 2.44 5.81 -3.57
CA LEU A 189 3.62 5.91 -4.43
C LEU A 189 4.19 7.35 -4.47
N ASP A 190 3.33 8.35 -4.63
CA ASP A 190 3.71 9.77 -4.55
C ASP A 190 4.24 10.18 -3.16
N LEU A 191 3.68 9.62 -2.08
CA LEU A 191 4.21 9.83 -0.74
C LEU A 191 5.63 9.25 -0.61
N LEU A 192 5.83 7.98 -0.98
CA LEU A 192 7.11 7.29 -0.81
C LEU A 192 8.21 7.85 -1.73
N SER A 193 7.86 8.31 -2.94
CA SER A 193 8.81 8.93 -3.86
C SER A 193 9.42 10.21 -3.30
N VAL A 194 8.61 11.06 -2.64
CA VAL A 194 9.09 12.27 -1.96
C VAL A 194 10.15 11.94 -0.89
N PHE A 195 9.98 10.84 -0.15
CA PHE A 195 10.97 10.43 0.86
C PHE A 195 12.21 9.77 0.24
N ALA A 196 12.05 8.97 -0.82
CA ALA A 196 13.16 8.40 -1.58
C ALA A 196 14.05 9.48 -2.20
N LEU A 197 13.45 10.55 -2.75
CA LEU A 197 14.16 11.73 -3.26
C LEU A 197 14.89 12.53 -2.16
N LYS A 198 14.60 12.28 -0.89
CA LYS A 198 15.29 12.88 0.28
C LYS A 198 16.13 11.86 1.06
N ALA A 199 16.44 10.71 0.47
CA ALA A 199 17.20 9.63 1.12
C ALA A 199 18.56 10.08 1.70
N SER A 200 19.21 11.10 1.12
CA SER A 200 20.46 11.67 1.67
C SER A 200 20.29 12.34 3.05
N ARG A 201 19.07 12.73 3.43
CA ARG A 201 18.73 13.32 4.73
C ARG A 201 17.97 12.33 5.62
N THR A 202 17.00 11.63 5.05
CA THR A 202 16.13 10.69 5.78
C THR A 202 16.76 9.33 6.01
N LEU A 203 17.81 8.98 5.26
CA LEU A 203 18.42 7.64 5.19
C LEU A 203 17.46 6.54 4.70
N MET A 204 16.35 6.94 4.06
CA MET A 204 15.30 6.05 3.56
C MET A 204 15.33 5.98 2.03
N THR A 205 16.06 5.00 1.49
CA THR A 205 16.07 4.68 0.06
C THR A 205 14.72 4.12 -0.39
N ALA A 206 14.44 4.14 -1.70
CA ALA A 206 13.25 3.48 -2.26
C ALA A 206 13.16 1.99 -1.88
N ARG A 207 14.30 1.28 -1.80
CA ARG A 207 14.36 -0.13 -1.37
C ARG A 207 13.97 -0.31 0.10
N ASN A 208 14.46 0.57 0.99
CA ASN A 208 14.08 0.56 2.40
C ASN A 208 12.58 0.88 2.60
N LEU A 209 12.04 1.81 1.81
CA LEU A 209 10.62 2.16 1.84
C LEU A 209 9.74 1.02 1.29
N ALA A 210 10.13 0.39 0.18
CA ALA A 210 9.44 -0.77 -0.38
C ALA A 210 9.37 -1.92 0.65
N ALA A 211 10.47 -2.23 1.32
CA ALA A 211 10.52 -3.27 2.36
C ALA A 211 9.53 -3.04 3.51
N ILE A 212 9.37 -1.77 3.92
CA ILE A 212 8.49 -1.37 5.03
C ILE A 212 7.01 -1.33 4.63
N PHE A 213 6.70 -0.92 3.39
CA PHE A 213 5.32 -0.74 2.93
C PHE A 213 4.73 -1.94 2.19
N GLN A 214 5.55 -2.83 1.62
CA GLN A 214 5.09 -4.01 0.90
C GLN A 214 4.05 -4.84 1.69
N PRO A 215 4.20 -5.09 3.01
CA PRO A 215 3.21 -5.86 3.76
C PRO A 215 1.82 -5.22 3.80
N GLY A 216 1.72 -3.89 3.76
CA GLY A 216 0.44 -3.18 3.73
C GLY A 216 -0.11 -2.96 2.31
N VAL A 217 0.77 -3.00 1.29
CA VAL A 217 0.43 -2.62 -0.09
C VAL A 217 0.20 -3.82 -1.00
N CYS A 218 1.03 -4.86 -0.92
CA CYS A 218 1.06 -5.94 -1.91
C CYS A 218 1.62 -7.25 -1.31
N SER A 219 0.78 -8.05 -0.67
CA SER A 219 1.12 -9.36 -0.10
C SER A 219 -0.05 -10.34 -0.24
N HIS A 220 0.23 -11.64 -0.30
CA HIS A 220 -0.78 -12.68 -0.52
C HIS A 220 -0.59 -13.85 0.46
N PRO A 221 -1.67 -14.40 1.07
CA PRO A 221 -1.55 -15.45 2.09
C PRO A 221 -0.78 -16.71 1.67
N SER A 222 -0.84 -17.10 0.39
CA SER A 222 -0.08 -18.25 -0.14
C SER A 222 1.44 -18.04 -0.15
N HIS A 223 1.91 -16.81 0.01
CA HIS A 223 3.32 -16.42 0.02
C HIS A 223 3.76 -15.88 1.38
N ASP A 224 2.87 -15.80 2.36
CA ASP A 224 3.24 -15.46 3.72
C ASP A 224 4.19 -16.53 4.25
N ASN A 225 5.29 -16.09 4.85
CA ASN A 225 6.41 -16.91 5.35
C ASN A 225 7.36 -17.51 4.29
N ILE A 226 7.25 -17.19 3.00
CA ILE A 226 8.24 -17.58 1.97
C ILE A 226 9.16 -16.37 1.67
N PRO A 227 10.45 -16.38 2.07
CA PRO A 227 11.35 -15.23 1.94
C PRO A 227 11.55 -14.72 0.50
N GLU A 228 11.63 -15.63 -0.47
CA GLU A 228 11.85 -15.34 -1.88
C GLU A 228 10.64 -14.61 -2.48
N GLU A 229 9.43 -15.03 -2.12
CA GLU A 229 8.17 -14.45 -2.58
C GLU A 229 7.91 -13.07 -1.97
N TYR A 230 8.35 -12.87 -0.72
CA TYR A 230 8.41 -11.57 -0.08
C TYR A 230 9.37 -10.63 -0.83
N PHE A 231 10.58 -11.08 -1.18
CA PHE A 231 11.54 -10.30 -1.95
C PHE A 231 11.02 -9.92 -3.34
N ALA A 232 10.40 -10.85 -4.08
CA ALA A 232 9.75 -10.55 -5.36
C ALA A 232 8.66 -9.47 -5.23
N SER A 233 7.88 -9.50 -4.14
CA SER A 233 6.86 -8.50 -3.83
C SER A 233 7.48 -7.13 -3.44
N GLN A 234 8.66 -7.12 -2.81
CA GLN A 234 9.42 -5.90 -2.54
C GLN A 234 9.99 -5.28 -3.82
N GLU A 235 10.55 -6.08 -4.73
CA GLU A 235 11.10 -5.57 -6.00
C GLU A 235 10.02 -4.95 -6.89
N LEU A 236 8.80 -5.52 -6.89
CA LEU A 236 7.63 -4.88 -7.50
C LEU A 236 7.37 -3.49 -6.90
N LEU A 237 7.24 -3.36 -5.58
CA LEU A 237 6.96 -2.07 -4.95
C LEU A 237 8.13 -1.08 -5.13
N LEU A 238 9.38 -1.56 -5.15
CA LEU A 238 10.57 -0.77 -5.47
C LEU A 238 10.50 -0.21 -6.89
N PHE A 239 10.12 -1.03 -7.87
CA PHE A 239 9.92 -0.60 -9.25
C PHE A 239 8.83 0.47 -9.34
N LEU A 240 7.68 0.23 -8.71
CA LEU A 240 6.58 1.20 -8.67
C LEU A 240 6.98 2.55 -8.03
N ILE A 241 7.77 2.55 -6.95
CA ILE A 241 8.26 3.78 -6.31
C ILE A 241 9.26 4.51 -7.23
N LYS A 242 10.14 3.79 -7.94
CA LYS A 242 11.11 4.39 -8.87
C LYS A 242 10.43 5.05 -10.07
N HIS A 243 9.43 4.39 -10.65
CA HIS A 243 8.77 4.84 -11.89
C HIS A 243 7.42 5.55 -11.67
N GLN A 244 7.14 5.96 -10.44
CA GLN A 244 5.92 6.67 -10.00
C GLN A 244 5.47 7.84 -10.90
N GLU A 245 6.42 8.53 -11.54
CA GLU A 245 6.14 9.69 -12.40
C GLU A 245 5.50 9.34 -13.75
N HIS A 246 5.42 8.05 -14.10
CA HIS A 246 4.63 7.56 -15.23
C HIS A 246 3.17 7.36 -14.81
N PHE A 247 2.94 6.70 -13.66
CA PHE A 247 1.60 6.35 -13.16
C PHE A 247 0.78 7.56 -12.64
N LEU A 248 1.44 8.66 -12.27
CA LEU A 248 0.79 9.87 -11.74
C LEU A 248 0.39 10.90 -12.80
N ARG A 249 0.74 10.69 -14.07
CA ARG A 249 0.36 11.62 -15.14
C ARG A 249 -1.15 11.53 -15.37
N PRO A 250 -1.90 12.65 -15.35
CA PRO A 250 -3.26 12.64 -15.86
C PRO A 250 -3.23 12.15 -17.31
N ARG A 251 -4.03 11.14 -17.64
CA ARG A 251 -4.28 10.77 -19.03
C ARG A 251 -4.94 11.97 -19.71
N THR A 252 -4.16 12.68 -20.53
CA THR A 252 -4.71 13.45 -21.63
C THR A 252 -5.54 12.50 -22.50
N GLU A 253 -6.65 12.99 -23.05
CA GLU A 253 -7.78 12.24 -23.62
C GLU A 253 -7.47 11.26 -24.79
N LEU A 254 -6.20 11.04 -25.15
CA LEU A 254 -5.75 10.21 -26.27
C LEU A 254 -5.94 8.68 -26.10
N SER A 255 -6.43 8.20 -24.96
CA SER A 255 -6.55 6.77 -24.67
C SER A 255 -7.99 6.28 -24.48
N LYS A 256 -8.93 6.77 -25.30
CA LYS A 256 -10.24 6.11 -25.53
C LYS A 256 -10.14 4.88 -26.46
N VAL A 257 -8.93 4.47 -26.84
CA VAL A 257 -8.68 3.38 -27.78
C VAL A 257 -8.81 2.01 -27.10
N SER A 258 -10.01 1.45 -27.23
CA SER A 258 -10.32 0.01 -27.17
C SER A 258 -10.16 -0.74 -25.84
N HIS A 259 -11.14 -0.57 -24.95
CA HIS A 259 -11.50 -1.58 -23.93
C HIS A 259 -12.10 -2.88 -24.54
N ARG A 260 -12.22 -3.01 -25.87
CA ARG A 260 -12.96 -4.11 -26.54
C ARG A 260 -12.13 -5.32 -26.97
N LYS A 261 -10.80 -5.30 -26.83
CA LYS A 261 -9.89 -6.35 -27.36
C LYS A 261 -9.04 -7.11 -26.34
N LEU A 262 -9.27 -6.93 -25.03
CA LEU A 262 -8.41 -7.51 -23.98
C LEU A 262 -9.14 -8.44 -23.00
N THR A 263 -10.47 -8.53 -23.06
CA THR A 263 -11.27 -9.51 -22.29
C THR A 263 -11.05 -10.96 -22.72
N GLU A 264 -10.48 -11.21 -23.90
CA GLU A 264 -10.18 -12.56 -24.41
C GLU A 264 -8.88 -13.16 -23.85
N ILE A 265 -7.97 -12.36 -23.29
CA ILE A 265 -6.69 -12.85 -22.76
C ILE A 265 -6.82 -13.35 -21.31
N VAL A 266 -7.82 -12.85 -20.57
CA VAL A 266 -7.97 -13.09 -19.11
C VAL A 266 -8.91 -14.27 -18.79
N THR A 267 -9.66 -14.80 -19.78
CA THR A 267 -10.82 -15.68 -19.54
C THR A 267 -10.68 -17.14 -19.98
N LYS A 268 -9.47 -17.61 -20.33
CA LYS A 268 -9.23 -19.03 -20.66
C LYS A 268 -8.42 -19.76 -19.58
N PRO A 269 -9.07 -20.54 -18.69
CA PRO A 269 -8.39 -21.63 -17.99
C PRO A 269 -8.22 -22.80 -18.97
N HIS A 270 -7.00 -23.27 -19.22
CA HIS A 270 -6.81 -24.56 -19.89
C HIS A 270 -6.52 -25.64 -18.85
N CYS A 271 -7.28 -26.73 -18.93
CA CYS A 271 -7.22 -27.86 -18.02
C CYS A 271 -5.83 -28.52 -17.94
N LEU A 272 -5.55 -29.08 -16.76
CA LEU A 272 -4.70 -30.25 -16.61
C LEU A 272 -5.33 -31.42 -17.36
N GLU A 273 -4.58 -32.09 -18.24
CA GLU A 273 -4.92 -33.45 -18.65
C GLU A 273 -3.66 -34.28 -18.92
N GLN A 274 -3.79 -35.58 -18.69
CA GLN A 274 -2.77 -36.54 -18.28
C GLN A 274 -1.78 -36.94 -19.40
N THR A 275 -0.53 -37.23 -19.03
CA THR A 275 0.29 -38.26 -19.68
C THR A 275 1.00 -39.14 -18.65
N ALA A 276 1.31 -40.38 -19.03
CA ALA A 276 1.52 -41.54 -18.15
C ALA A 276 2.98 -41.64 -17.57
N PRO A 277 3.30 -42.62 -16.69
CA PRO A 277 4.39 -42.49 -15.72
C PRO A 277 5.79 -42.78 -16.28
N VAL A 278 6.80 -42.12 -15.71
CA VAL A 278 8.22 -42.40 -15.96
C VAL A 278 8.73 -43.40 -14.92
N THR A 279 9.20 -44.56 -15.39
CA THR A 279 9.75 -45.64 -14.58
C THR A 279 11.07 -45.24 -13.90
N ILE A 280 11.18 -45.50 -12.59
CA ILE A 280 12.41 -45.33 -11.82
C ILE A 280 13.36 -46.51 -12.09
N ILE A 281 14.61 -46.22 -12.46
CA ILE A 281 15.71 -47.20 -12.52
C ILE A 281 16.80 -46.78 -11.51
N PRO A 282 17.25 -47.65 -10.57
CA PRO A 282 18.18 -47.24 -9.52
C PRO A 282 19.63 -47.06 -10.01
N LEU A 283 20.35 -46.08 -9.44
CA LEU A 283 21.81 -45.99 -9.58
C LEU A 283 22.50 -47.14 -8.83
N HIS A 284 23.19 -48.03 -9.54
CA HIS A 284 24.41 -48.69 -9.02
C HIS A 284 25.33 -49.21 -10.14
N ARG A 285 26.65 -49.14 -9.86
CA ARG A 285 27.82 -49.71 -10.58
C ARG A 285 28.46 -48.94 -11.76
N LEU A 286 29.50 -48.18 -11.36
CA LEU A 286 30.92 -48.37 -11.73
C LEU A 286 31.43 -48.04 -13.16
N ARG A 287 32.28 -46.99 -13.21
CA ARG A 287 33.67 -46.95 -13.79
C ARG A 287 33.84 -47.40 -15.27
N ARG A 288 34.42 -46.57 -16.16
CA ARG A 288 35.86 -46.19 -16.21
C ARG A 288 36.13 -44.94 -17.10
N HIS A 289 37.26 -44.28 -16.86
CA HIS A 289 38.00 -43.33 -17.73
C HIS A 289 38.48 -43.98 -19.06
N PRO A 290 39.01 -43.27 -20.10
CA PRO A 290 39.76 -41.98 -20.11
C PRO A 290 39.23 -40.97 -21.18
N THR A 291 39.88 -39.86 -21.61
CA THR A 291 41.25 -39.28 -21.43
C THR A 291 41.20 -37.73 -21.50
N VAL A 292 42.36 -37.05 -21.44
CA VAL A 292 42.59 -35.63 -21.83
C VAL A 292 43.62 -35.60 -22.98
N PRO A 293 43.71 -34.53 -23.81
CA PRO A 293 44.81 -33.59 -23.60
C PRO A 293 44.45 -32.10 -23.80
N SER A 294 45.25 -31.22 -23.18
CA SER A 294 45.07 -29.75 -23.17
C SER A 294 45.77 -29.02 -24.33
N LYS A 295 45.36 -27.77 -24.61
CA LYS A 295 46.30 -26.71 -25.02
C LYS A 295 46.03 -25.38 -24.30
N LYS A 296 47.11 -24.64 -24.01
CA LYS A 296 47.16 -23.33 -23.35
C LYS A 296 47.58 -22.25 -24.35
N THR A 297 47.02 -21.04 -24.26
CA THR A 297 47.62 -19.72 -24.58
C THR A 297 46.56 -18.66 -24.21
N SER A 298 46.74 -17.74 -23.25
CA SER A 298 47.69 -16.62 -23.09
C SER A 298 47.03 -15.26 -23.36
N LEU A 299 46.67 -14.58 -22.27
CA LEU A 299 46.84 -13.15 -22.01
C LEU A 299 46.70 -12.12 -23.18
N SER A 300 45.72 -11.23 -23.09
CA SER A 300 45.91 -9.81 -23.43
C SER A 300 45.01 -8.91 -22.57
N LYS A 301 45.52 -7.72 -22.25
CA LYS A 301 44.77 -6.65 -21.55
C LYS A 301 44.09 -5.76 -22.58
N ALA A 302 42.86 -5.32 -22.30
CA ALA A 302 42.24 -4.20 -22.99
C ALA A 302 41.64 -3.23 -21.97
N THR A 303 42.26 -2.07 -21.83
CA THR A 303 41.72 -0.93 -21.07
C THR A 303 40.78 -0.16 -22.00
N VAL A 304 39.56 0.15 -21.54
CA VAL A 304 38.66 1.09 -22.24
C VAL A 304 38.06 2.05 -21.22
N ASP A 305 38.41 3.32 -21.32
CA ASP A 305 37.83 4.40 -20.54
C ASP A 305 36.39 4.70 -20.99
N ALA A 306 35.47 4.85 -20.04
CA ALA A 306 34.11 5.31 -20.30
C ALA A 306 33.70 6.43 -19.32
N LYS A 307 33.73 7.68 -19.79
CA LYS A 307 33.18 8.84 -19.06
C LYS A 307 31.65 8.75 -18.96
N PRO A 308 31.04 8.93 -17.77
CA PRO A 308 29.60 9.11 -17.66
C PRO A 308 29.19 10.55 -17.99
N SER A 309 28.30 10.72 -18.96
CA SER A 309 27.68 12.03 -19.25
C SER A 309 26.48 12.26 -18.33
N HIS A 310 26.65 13.13 -17.33
CA HIS A 310 25.57 13.50 -16.39
C HIS A 310 24.57 14.47 -17.02
N ARG A 311 23.49 13.95 -17.62
CA ARG A 311 22.35 14.78 -18.05
C ARG A 311 21.35 14.94 -16.90
N VAL A 312 21.54 15.99 -16.09
CA VAL A 312 20.65 16.34 -14.96
C VAL A 312 19.31 16.87 -15.47
N PHE A 313 18.27 16.03 -15.47
CA PHE A 313 16.88 16.47 -15.68
C PHE A 313 16.21 16.83 -14.35
N ARG A 314 15.76 18.09 -14.23
CA ARG A 314 15.01 18.60 -13.07
C ARG A 314 13.61 17.97 -13.01
N SER A 315 13.40 17.01 -12.11
CA SER A 315 12.05 16.52 -11.80
C SER A 315 11.21 17.60 -11.11
N LYS A 316 10.01 17.87 -11.64
CA LYS A 316 9.00 18.76 -11.04
C LYS A 316 8.06 17.91 -10.17
N SER A 317 8.21 17.97 -8.84
CA SER A 317 7.31 17.26 -7.92
C SER A 317 5.85 17.77 -8.03
N LEU A 318 4.90 16.83 -8.15
CA LEU A 318 3.47 17.12 -8.19
C LEU A 318 2.99 17.64 -6.83
N ASN A 319 2.52 18.90 -6.80
CA ASN A 319 1.98 19.52 -5.60
C ASN A 319 0.51 19.12 -5.40
N LEU A 320 0.27 17.86 -4.99
CA LEU A 320 -1.04 17.38 -4.49
C LEU A 320 -1.42 18.16 -3.22
N ARG A 321 -2.16 19.27 -3.38
CA ARG A 321 -2.64 20.11 -2.28
C ARG A 321 -4.05 19.71 -1.88
N LEU A 322 -4.25 19.40 -0.61
CA LEU A 322 -5.57 19.21 -0.02
C LEU A 322 -6.39 20.51 -0.14
N GLY A 323 -7.60 20.41 -0.70
CA GLY A 323 -8.54 21.53 -0.74
C GLY A 323 -9.16 21.76 0.64
N LYS A 324 -8.94 22.93 1.24
CA LYS A 324 -9.80 23.41 2.33
C LYS A 324 -11.13 23.84 1.69
N ARG A 325 -12.27 23.24 2.08
CA ARG A 325 -13.55 23.94 1.95
C ARG A 325 -13.55 25.05 2.99
N SER A 326 -13.70 26.28 2.54
CA SER A 326 -14.11 27.38 3.41
C SER A 326 -15.52 27.07 3.89
N ALA A 327 -15.71 27.01 5.21
CA ALA A 327 -17.03 27.28 5.76
C ALA A 327 -17.12 28.80 5.86
N ASP A 328 -18.08 29.42 5.18
CA ASP A 328 -18.30 30.85 5.35
C ASP A 328 -19.76 31.23 5.04
N ARG A 329 -20.33 31.96 6.01
CA ARG A 329 -21.52 32.83 5.93
C ARG A 329 -22.85 32.23 5.45
N ASN A 330 -23.69 31.93 6.45
CA ASN A 330 -25.12 32.28 6.38
C ASN A 330 -25.26 33.76 6.00
N ALA A 331 -26.17 34.07 5.08
CA ALA A 331 -26.72 35.40 4.92
C ALA A 331 -28.09 35.41 5.60
N GLU A 332 -28.22 36.16 6.70
CA GLU A 332 -29.51 36.49 7.30
C GLU A 332 -29.93 37.89 6.88
N ALA A 333 -31.04 37.95 6.16
CA ALA A 333 -31.99 39.05 6.04
C ALA A 333 -33.32 38.36 5.69
N PRO A 334 -34.46 38.73 6.31
CA PRO A 334 -34.96 40.11 6.21
C PRO A 334 -35.58 40.70 7.50
N LEU A 335 -35.51 42.02 7.64
CA LEU A 335 -36.66 42.94 7.53
C LEU A 335 -36.17 44.39 7.42
#